data_AF-A0A7K9YJA5-F1
#
_entry.id   AF-A0A7K9YJA5-F1
#
_cell.length_a   1.000
_cell.length_b   1.000
_cell.length_c   1.000
_cell.angle_alpha   90.00
_cell.angle_beta   90.00
_cell.angle_gamma   90.00
#
_symmetry.space_group_name_H-M   'P 1'
#
loop_
_entity.id
_entity.type
_entity.pdbx_description
1 polymer ?
#
loop_
_entity_poly.entity_id
_entity_poly.type
_entity_poly.pdbx_seq_one_letter_code
_entity_poly.pdbx_strand_id
1 'polypeptide(L)'
;MPLGLGTRKKGKSKETSKLVDSEAASPPPAAEAPAPATSASRLQFHAQLAHGSPTGRVEGFSSARELYAKIADVFGIAPNEIMFCTLNTHKVDMDKLLGAQIGLEDFIFAHVKGQRKELEILKSDDVLGLTVTDNGAGCPFIKRIREGSLMDQTKMICVGDHIESINGKDVSDLRHYEVAKMLKDLEKGQVFKLKLIEPMKSFEKVAARSKGGTLTEAKISRGRETLRLRNKGPATVEEMLSEVEEKAVKKVDELLETYMGIRDIELAATMVEAGRDKKNPDEFAVALDETLGDFAFPDEFVFDVWGAIGDAKQGRL
;
A
#
# COMPACT_ATOMS: atom_id res chain seq x y z
N MET A 1 -27.72 -15.40 -59.74
CA MET A 1 -27.55 -15.84 -61.14
C MET A 1 -28.61 -15.09 -61.94
N PRO A 2 -28.30 -14.33 -63.00
CA PRO A 2 -27.32 -14.59 -64.08
C PRO A 2 -26.10 -13.64 -64.01
N LEU A 3 -24.85 -14.01 -64.33
CA LEU A 3 -24.21 -14.35 -65.62
C LEU A 3 -24.42 -13.26 -66.69
N GLY A 4 -23.43 -12.54 -67.25
CA GLY A 4 -21.97 -12.61 -67.14
C GLY A 4 -21.26 -11.58 -68.06
N LEU A 5 -19.94 -11.53 -67.90
CA LEU A 5 -18.82 -11.17 -68.78
C LEU A 5 -18.99 -10.18 -69.96
N GLY A 6 -17.99 -9.29 -70.11
CA GLY A 6 -17.36 -9.10 -71.44
C GLY A 6 -16.79 -7.74 -71.84
N THR A 7 -15.57 -7.43 -71.38
CA THR A 7 -14.41 -6.91 -72.17
C THR A 7 -14.43 -5.63 -73.04
N ARG A 8 -13.43 -4.76 -72.73
CA ARG A 8 -12.44 -4.06 -73.61
C ARG A 8 -12.91 -3.03 -74.67
N LYS A 9 -12.39 -1.78 -74.58
CA LYS A 9 -11.37 -1.22 -75.52
C LYS A 9 -10.81 0.16 -75.10
N LYS A 10 -9.54 0.36 -75.48
CA LYS A 10 -8.65 1.53 -75.36
C LYS A 10 -9.17 2.80 -76.05
N GLY A 11 -8.80 3.97 -75.49
CA GLY A 11 -8.68 5.26 -76.17
C GLY A 11 -7.57 6.09 -75.51
N LYS A 12 -6.69 6.69 -76.31
CA LYS A 12 -5.36 7.24 -75.99
C LYS A 12 -5.32 8.72 -76.39
N SER A 13 -4.72 9.59 -75.57
CA SER A 13 -4.00 10.85 -75.94
C SER A 13 -3.47 11.49 -74.63
N LYS A 14 -2.15 11.61 -74.35
CA LYS A 14 -1.15 12.60 -74.83
C LYS A 14 -1.68 14.05 -74.73
N GLU A 15 -1.05 15.02 -74.08
CA GLU A 15 0.38 15.37 -74.12
C GLU A 15 0.79 16.40 -73.04
N THR A 16 2.07 16.34 -72.63
CA THR A 16 2.99 17.44 -72.20
C THR A 16 2.68 18.22 -70.90
N SER A 17 3.61 18.52 -69.98
CA SER A 17 5.03 18.89 -70.15
C SER A 17 5.82 18.81 -68.83
N LYS A 18 7.12 18.49 -68.99
CA LYS A 18 8.33 18.99 -68.31
C LYS A 18 8.65 18.63 -66.85
N LEU A 19 9.73 17.85 -66.77
CA LEU A 19 10.68 17.72 -65.67
C LEU A 19 11.29 19.06 -65.23
N VAL A 20 11.48 19.20 -63.92
CA VAL A 20 12.72 19.72 -63.34
C VAL A 20 13.05 18.82 -62.14
N ASP A 21 14.17 18.14 -62.23
CA ASP A 21 14.79 17.36 -61.15
C ASP A 21 15.71 18.33 -60.39
N SER A 22 15.56 18.46 -59.08
CA SER A 22 16.63 18.93 -58.19
C SER A 22 16.28 18.66 -56.71
N GLU A 23 17.15 17.85 -56.12
CA GLU A 23 17.56 17.81 -54.71
C GLU A 23 16.66 17.06 -53.71
N ALA A 24 17.10 15.83 -53.43
CA ALA A 24 16.66 15.01 -52.32
C ALA A 24 17.06 15.65 -50.98
N ALA A 25 16.08 16.23 -50.29
CA ALA A 25 16.18 16.52 -48.87
C ALA A 25 15.79 15.27 -48.06
N SER A 26 16.76 14.70 -47.34
CA SER A 26 16.54 13.63 -46.37
C SER A 26 15.44 14.02 -45.37
N PRO A 27 14.52 13.12 -45.01
CA PRO A 27 13.55 13.39 -43.96
C PRO A 27 14.28 13.60 -42.62
N PRO A 28 13.78 14.49 -41.75
CA PRO A 28 14.34 14.67 -40.41
C PRO A 28 14.27 13.33 -39.63
N PRO A 29 15.22 13.06 -38.73
CA PRO A 29 15.20 11.83 -37.95
C PRO A 29 13.87 11.75 -37.20
N ALA A 30 13.21 10.59 -37.32
CA ALA A 30 12.03 10.26 -36.56
C ALA A 30 12.34 10.54 -35.08
N ALA A 31 11.53 11.40 -34.47
CA ALA A 31 11.56 11.60 -33.02
C ALA A 31 11.50 10.21 -32.37
N GLU A 32 12.50 9.93 -31.52
CA GLU A 32 12.57 8.70 -30.75
C GLU A 32 11.21 8.46 -30.09
N ALA A 33 10.66 7.27 -30.33
CA ALA A 33 9.52 6.79 -29.58
C ALA A 33 9.87 6.87 -28.08
N PRO A 34 8.94 7.33 -27.22
CA PRO A 34 9.20 7.34 -25.79
C PRO A 34 9.61 5.93 -25.36
N ALA A 35 10.67 5.85 -24.55
CA ALA A 35 11.19 4.60 -24.03
C ALA A 35 10.03 3.74 -23.46
N PRO A 36 10.03 2.41 -23.68
CA PRO A 36 8.98 1.57 -23.14
C PRO A 36 8.99 1.72 -21.62
N ALA A 37 7.85 2.13 -21.05
CA ALA A 37 7.65 2.13 -19.61
C ALA A 37 8.10 0.77 -19.06
N THR A 38 9.08 0.78 -18.17
CA THR A 38 9.64 -0.42 -17.54
C THR A 38 8.47 -1.17 -16.90
N SER A 39 8.08 -2.30 -17.49
CA SER A 39 6.95 -3.08 -16.98
C SER A 39 7.24 -3.50 -15.55
N ALA A 40 6.38 -3.12 -14.60
CA ALA A 40 6.52 -3.43 -13.16
C ALA A 40 6.83 -4.93 -12.89
N SER A 41 6.41 -5.83 -13.79
CA SER A 41 6.69 -7.27 -13.75
C SER A 41 8.17 -7.67 -13.88
N ARG A 42 9.08 -6.76 -14.24
CA ARG A 42 10.54 -7.02 -14.34
C ARG A 42 11.34 -6.46 -13.16
N LEU A 43 10.68 -5.80 -12.21
CA LEU A 43 11.36 -5.28 -11.03
C LEU A 43 11.62 -6.42 -10.04
N GLN A 44 12.85 -6.44 -9.53
CA GLN A 44 13.32 -7.46 -8.60
C GLN A 44 13.64 -6.81 -7.26
N PHE A 45 13.06 -7.36 -6.20
CA PHE A 45 13.26 -6.93 -4.83
C PHE A 45 13.94 -8.04 -4.03
N HIS A 46 14.63 -7.64 -2.97
CA HIS A 46 15.23 -8.58 -2.02
C HIS A 46 14.34 -8.69 -0.80
N ALA A 47 14.16 -9.92 -0.30
CA ALA A 47 13.35 -10.17 0.88
C ALA A 47 14.05 -11.09 1.89
N GLN A 48 13.68 -10.97 3.16
CA GLN A 48 14.00 -11.91 4.24
C GLN A 48 12.80 -12.09 5.17
N LEU A 49 12.74 -13.22 5.86
CA LEU A 49 11.87 -13.37 7.03
C LEU A 49 12.47 -12.56 8.19
N ALA A 50 11.63 -11.76 8.85
CA ALA A 50 12.06 -10.84 9.90
C ALA A 50 12.73 -11.53 11.11
N HIS A 51 12.37 -12.79 11.38
CA HIS A 51 12.99 -13.60 12.44
C HIS A 51 14.34 -14.23 12.04
N GLY A 52 14.74 -14.09 10.77
CA GLY A 52 16.00 -14.59 10.23
C GLY A 52 15.80 -15.67 9.16
N SER A 53 16.25 -15.37 7.94
CA SER A 53 16.35 -16.33 6.83
C SER A 53 17.49 -15.93 5.90
N PRO A 54 17.91 -16.80 4.96
CA PRO A 54 18.67 -16.36 3.80
C PRO A 54 17.90 -15.29 3.00
N THR A 55 18.61 -14.49 2.21
CA THR A 55 17.97 -13.51 1.31
C THR A 55 17.32 -14.21 0.13
N GLY A 56 16.03 -13.96 -0.06
CA GLY A 56 15.25 -14.35 -1.22
C GLY A 56 15.16 -13.22 -2.26
N ARG A 57 14.88 -13.58 -3.51
CA ARG A 57 14.57 -12.62 -4.58
C ARG A 57 13.11 -12.75 -4.97
N VAL A 58 12.42 -11.62 -5.04
CA VAL A 58 10.98 -11.55 -5.25
C VAL A 58 10.71 -10.64 -6.45
N GLU A 59 9.93 -11.12 -7.41
CA GLU A 59 9.62 -10.40 -8.65
C GLU A 59 8.23 -10.79 -9.18
N GLY A 60 7.71 -10.00 -10.13
CA GLY A 60 6.48 -10.33 -10.84
C GLY A 60 5.21 -10.24 -9.99
N PHE A 61 5.07 -9.16 -9.21
CA PHE A 61 3.86 -8.85 -8.45
C PHE A 61 3.34 -7.46 -8.80
N SER A 62 2.03 -7.29 -8.70
CA SER A 62 1.30 -6.03 -8.97
C SER A 62 0.40 -5.57 -7.84
N SER A 63 0.30 -6.35 -6.77
CA SER A 63 -0.47 -6.04 -5.57
C SER A 63 0.22 -6.57 -4.32
N ALA A 64 -0.17 -6.07 -3.14
CA ALA A 64 0.34 -6.58 -1.86
C ALA A 64 0.04 -8.08 -1.69
N ARG A 65 -1.15 -8.53 -2.11
CA ARG A 65 -1.53 -9.94 -2.09
C ARG A 65 -0.60 -10.81 -2.93
N GLU A 66 -0.28 -10.39 -4.15
CA GLU A 66 0.67 -11.10 -5.01
C GLU A 66 2.09 -11.06 -4.42
N LEU A 67 2.50 -9.93 -3.85
CA LEU A 67 3.78 -9.80 -3.17
C LEU A 67 3.91 -10.84 -2.04
N TYR A 68 2.91 -10.96 -1.16
CA TYR A 68 2.93 -11.97 -0.09
C TYR A 68 2.96 -13.40 -0.66
N ALA A 69 2.21 -13.68 -1.72
CA ALA A 69 2.27 -14.99 -2.39
C ALA A 69 3.69 -15.29 -2.92
N LYS A 70 4.35 -14.32 -3.56
CA LYS A 70 5.72 -14.48 -4.08
C LYS A 70 6.75 -14.64 -2.97
N ILE A 71 6.62 -13.90 -1.87
CA ILE A 71 7.47 -14.08 -0.68
C ILE A 71 7.26 -15.48 -0.11
N ALA A 72 6.01 -15.92 0.03
CA ALA A 72 5.66 -17.23 0.56
C ALA A 72 6.25 -18.37 -0.28
N ASP A 73 6.15 -18.28 -1.62
CA ASP A 73 6.75 -19.22 -2.56
C ASP A 73 8.28 -19.31 -2.39
N VAL A 74 8.96 -18.16 -2.26
CA VAL A 74 10.43 -18.08 -2.13
C VAL A 74 10.91 -18.72 -0.82
N PHE A 75 10.15 -18.61 0.26
CA PHE A 75 10.51 -19.13 1.58
C PHE A 75 9.85 -20.48 1.91
N GLY A 76 9.04 -21.04 1.02
CA GLY A 76 8.37 -22.32 1.23
C GLY A 76 7.37 -22.31 2.39
N ILE A 77 6.69 -21.20 2.62
CA ILE A 77 5.65 -21.04 3.65
C ILE A 77 4.29 -20.79 3.00
N ALA A 78 3.19 -20.90 3.77
CA ALA A 78 1.88 -20.54 3.25
C ALA A 78 1.69 -19.00 3.27
N PRO A 79 0.99 -18.39 2.28
CA PRO A 79 0.82 -16.93 2.24
C PRO A 79 0.14 -16.34 3.48
N ASN A 80 -0.77 -17.10 4.10
CA ASN A 80 -1.47 -16.71 5.33
C ASN A 80 -0.62 -16.81 6.60
N GLU A 81 0.62 -17.32 6.51
CA GLU A 81 1.61 -17.25 7.59
C GLU A 81 2.27 -15.87 7.66
N ILE A 82 2.26 -15.10 6.57
CA ILE A 82 2.82 -13.74 6.55
C ILE A 82 1.78 -12.78 7.13
N MET A 83 2.16 -12.08 8.19
CA MET A 83 1.30 -11.10 8.85
C MET A 83 1.38 -9.76 8.14
N PHE A 84 2.58 -9.20 7.99
CA PHE A 84 2.84 -7.92 7.33
C PHE A 84 4.31 -7.84 6.89
N CYS A 85 4.65 -6.79 6.14
CA CYS A 85 6.03 -6.50 5.76
C CYS A 85 6.48 -5.14 6.29
N THR A 86 7.76 -5.02 6.60
CA THR A 86 8.45 -3.75 6.83
C THR A 86 9.55 -3.56 5.79
N LEU A 87 9.86 -2.30 5.47
CA LEU A 87 10.88 -1.93 4.50
C LEU A 87 12.17 -1.53 5.23
N ASN A 88 13.29 -2.10 4.82
CA ASN A 88 14.64 -1.80 5.30
C ASN A 88 14.91 -2.08 6.80
N THR A 89 14.00 -2.76 7.50
CA THR A 89 14.18 -3.16 8.89
C THR A 89 13.50 -4.48 9.19
N HIS A 90 14.16 -5.37 9.93
CA HIS A 90 13.59 -6.62 10.46
C HIS A 90 12.81 -6.41 11.76
N LYS A 91 12.89 -5.22 12.36
CA LYS A 91 12.16 -4.90 13.58
C LYS A 91 10.71 -4.60 13.25
N VAL A 92 9.84 -4.82 14.23
CA VAL A 92 8.44 -4.38 14.17
C VAL A 92 8.43 -2.86 14.33
N ASP A 93 8.62 -2.16 13.22
CA ASP A 93 8.66 -0.71 13.12
C ASP A 93 7.55 -0.25 12.19
N MET A 94 6.51 0.36 12.77
CA MET A 94 5.31 0.75 12.05
C MET A 94 5.50 2.01 11.20
N ASP A 95 6.60 2.74 11.38
CA ASP A 95 6.97 3.85 10.49
C ASP A 95 7.65 3.34 9.21
N LYS A 96 8.13 2.09 9.24
CA LYS A 96 8.68 1.35 8.10
C LYS A 96 7.72 0.28 7.59
N LEU A 97 6.47 0.30 8.00
CA LEU A 97 5.46 -0.63 7.51
C LEU A 97 5.30 -0.48 6.00
N LEU A 98 5.21 -1.61 5.29
CA LEU A 98 4.90 -1.62 3.86
C LEU A 98 3.59 -0.87 3.62
N GLY A 99 3.67 0.22 2.87
CA GLY A 99 2.52 0.96 2.37
C GLY A 99 2.24 0.65 0.90
N ALA A 100 1.60 1.60 0.21
CA ALA A 100 1.33 1.50 -1.22
C ALA A 100 2.58 1.68 -2.10
N GLN A 101 3.69 2.17 -1.55
CA GLN A 101 4.91 2.45 -2.31
C GLN A 101 6.08 1.62 -1.80
N ILE A 102 6.87 1.12 -2.74
CA ILE A 102 8.12 0.41 -2.49
C ILE A 102 9.22 1.07 -3.33
N GLY A 103 10.25 1.61 -2.70
CA GLY A 103 11.42 2.11 -3.41
C GLY A 103 12.12 0.97 -4.16
N LEU A 104 12.64 1.23 -5.36
CA LEU A 104 13.24 0.17 -6.19
C LEU A 104 14.45 -0.54 -5.54
N GLU A 105 15.09 0.10 -4.58
CA GLU A 105 16.22 -0.46 -3.82
C GLU A 105 15.81 -0.93 -2.42
N ASP A 106 14.52 -0.87 -2.06
CA ASP A 106 14.06 -1.26 -0.74
C ASP A 106 14.21 -2.76 -0.50
N PHE A 107 14.60 -3.08 0.73
CA PHE A 107 14.70 -4.45 1.22
C PHE A 107 13.43 -4.80 2.00
N ILE A 108 12.77 -5.90 1.65
CA ILE A 108 11.50 -6.31 2.26
C ILE A 108 11.75 -7.30 3.39
N PHE A 109 11.22 -7.02 4.58
CA PHE A 109 11.23 -7.95 5.71
C PHE A 109 9.82 -8.44 6.00
N ALA A 110 9.60 -9.74 5.82
CA ALA A 110 8.30 -10.38 6.05
C ALA A 110 8.19 -10.87 7.49
N HIS A 111 7.22 -10.34 8.23
CA HIS A 111 6.88 -10.78 9.59
C HIS A 111 5.89 -11.92 9.50
N VAL A 112 6.20 -13.05 10.11
CA VAL A 112 5.36 -14.26 10.06
C VAL A 112 4.75 -14.56 11.42
N LYS A 113 3.64 -15.32 11.40
CA LYS A 113 2.94 -15.78 12.60
C LYS A 113 3.87 -16.54 13.53
N GLY A 114 3.87 -16.12 14.80
CA GLY A 114 4.64 -16.72 15.87
C GLY A 114 3.73 -17.25 16.98
N GLN A 115 3.96 -16.78 18.20
CA GLN A 115 3.27 -17.29 19.38
C GLN A 115 1.82 -16.81 19.44
N ARG A 116 0.88 -17.75 19.62
CA ARG A 116 -0.52 -17.43 19.93
C ARG A 116 -0.70 -17.07 21.40
N LYS A 117 -1.54 -16.08 21.67
CA LYS A 117 -1.92 -15.59 22.99
C LYS A 117 -3.43 -15.46 23.06
N GLU A 118 -3.99 -15.74 24.23
CA GLU A 118 -5.41 -15.57 24.49
C GLU A 118 -5.59 -14.75 25.77
N LEU A 119 -6.40 -13.71 25.71
CA LEU A 119 -6.55 -12.71 26.77
C LEU A 119 -8.04 -12.46 27.03
N GLU A 120 -8.39 -12.33 28.29
CA GLU A 120 -9.70 -11.87 28.75
C GLU A 120 -9.54 -10.50 29.41
N ILE A 121 -10.23 -9.49 28.88
CA ILE A 121 -10.03 -8.09 29.24
C ILE A 121 -11.39 -7.50 29.63
N LEU A 122 -11.46 -6.84 30.79
CA LEU A 122 -12.61 -6.04 31.18
C LEU A 122 -12.59 -4.71 30.44
N LYS A 123 -13.61 -4.41 29.65
CA LYS A 123 -13.74 -3.10 28.98
C LYS A 123 -14.15 -2.02 29.99
N SER A 124 -13.17 -1.42 30.68
CA SER A 124 -13.41 -0.33 31.64
C SER A 124 -13.79 1.00 30.98
N ASP A 125 -13.30 1.23 29.76
CA ASP A 125 -13.40 2.48 29.04
C ASP A 125 -14.07 2.29 27.68
N ASP A 126 -14.66 3.36 27.14
CA ASP A 126 -15.31 3.34 25.83
C ASP A 126 -14.28 3.14 24.70
N VAL A 127 -13.04 3.59 24.92
CA VAL A 127 -11.93 3.50 23.98
C VAL A 127 -10.84 2.60 24.56
N LEU A 128 -10.52 1.52 23.84
CA LEU A 128 -9.48 0.57 24.26
C LEU A 128 -8.05 1.13 24.11
N GLY A 129 -7.88 2.11 23.22
CA GLY A 129 -6.59 2.71 22.87
C GLY A 129 -5.77 1.88 21.89
N LEU A 130 -6.43 1.10 21.04
CA LEU A 130 -5.80 0.42 19.90
C LEU A 130 -6.03 1.20 18.61
N THR A 131 -5.00 1.21 17.78
CA THR A 131 -5.11 1.60 16.38
C THR A 131 -4.86 0.37 15.54
N VAL A 132 -5.85 -0.03 14.74
CA VAL A 132 -5.81 -1.26 13.92
C VAL A 132 -5.47 -0.92 12.46
N THR A 133 -4.70 -1.78 11.83
CA THR A 133 -4.43 -1.75 10.38
C THR A 133 -4.48 -3.19 9.85
N ASP A 134 -4.36 -3.37 8.54
CA ASP A 134 -4.25 -4.71 7.93
C ASP A 134 -3.19 -4.70 6.82
N ASN A 135 -2.89 -5.89 6.31
CA ASN A 135 -1.89 -6.07 5.26
C ASN A 135 -2.46 -5.96 3.84
N GLY A 136 -3.75 -5.61 3.67
CA GLY A 136 -4.44 -5.60 2.37
C GLY A 136 -4.78 -6.99 1.81
N ALA A 137 -4.45 -8.07 2.53
CA ALA A 137 -4.60 -9.46 2.09
C ALA A 137 -5.29 -10.38 3.12
N GLY A 138 -5.87 -9.82 4.18
CA GLY A 138 -6.48 -10.58 5.27
C GLY A 138 -5.46 -10.93 6.35
N CYS A 139 -5.26 -10.00 7.29
CA CYS A 139 -4.52 -10.16 8.54
C CYS A 139 -4.57 -8.82 9.32
N PRO A 140 -5.66 -8.47 10.01
CA PRO A 140 -5.72 -7.25 10.83
C PRO A 140 -4.76 -7.33 12.03
N PHE A 141 -3.97 -6.30 12.28
CA PHE A 141 -3.01 -6.27 13.38
C PHE A 141 -2.95 -4.89 14.07
N ILE A 142 -2.36 -4.88 15.26
CA ILE A 142 -2.23 -3.68 16.08
C ILE A 142 -1.08 -2.83 15.56
N LYS A 143 -1.40 -1.64 15.02
CA LYS A 143 -0.39 -0.68 14.54
C LYS A 143 0.11 0.22 15.67
N ARG A 144 -0.76 0.64 16.58
CA ARG A 144 -0.40 1.48 17.73
C ARG A 144 -1.21 1.12 18.96
N ILE A 145 -0.61 1.39 20.11
CA ILE A 145 -1.26 1.33 21.41
C ILE A 145 -1.05 2.70 22.06
N ARG A 146 -2.15 3.37 22.40
CA ARG A 146 -2.10 4.69 23.05
C ARG A 146 -1.55 4.52 24.47
N GLU A 147 -0.55 5.33 24.82
CA GLU A 147 0.02 5.35 26.17
C GLU A 147 -1.04 5.68 27.23
N GLY A 148 -1.01 4.96 28.35
CA GLY A 148 -1.96 5.11 29.45
C GLY A 148 -3.35 4.51 29.19
N SER A 149 -3.60 3.95 27.99
CA SER A 149 -4.86 3.29 27.68
C SER A 149 -5.03 1.93 28.38
N LEU A 150 -6.26 1.41 28.39
CA LEU A 150 -6.57 0.06 28.90
C LEU A 150 -5.65 -1.01 28.29
N MET A 151 -5.35 -0.88 27.00
CA MET A 151 -4.53 -1.86 26.29
C MET A 151 -3.05 -1.71 26.60
N ASP A 152 -2.56 -0.49 26.81
CA ASP A 152 -1.19 -0.26 27.30
C ASP A 152 -0.99 -0.84 28.71
N GLN A 153 -2.01 -0.76 29.58
CA GLN A 153 -1.97 -1.32 30.93
C GLN A 153 -2.01 -2.85 30.96
N THR A 154 -2.55 -3.49 29.92
CA THR A 154 -2.67 -4.95 29.83
C THR A 154 -1.31 -5.66 29.64
N LYS A 155 -0.25 -4.94 29.20
CA LYS A 155 1.17 -5.33 29.02
C LYS A 155 1.49 -6.61 28.23
N MET A 156 0.52 -7.49 28.00
CA MET A 156 0.62 -8.73 27.21
C MET A 156 0.33 -8.49 25.72
N ILE A 157 -0.20 -7.31 25.37
CA ILE A 157 -0.53 -6.90 24.01
C ILE A 157 0.60 -6.02 23.49
N CYS A 158 1.06 -6.31 22.28
CA CYS A 158 2.16 -5.60 21.65
C CYS A 158 1.75 -5.04 20.29
N VAL A 159 2.43 -3.97 19.87
CA VAL A 159 2.38 -3.51 18.49
C VAL A 159 2.88 -4.63 17.58
N GLY A 160 2.18 -4.87 16.48
CA GLY A 160 2.42 -5.96 15.54
C GLY A 160 1.61 -7.23 15.82
N ASP A 161 0.92 -7.35 16.96
CA ASP A 161 0.08 -8.51 17.22
C ASP A 161 -1.09 -8.58 16.22
N HIS A 162 -1.23 -9.72 15.53
CA HIS A 162 -2.37 -10.02 14.68
C HIS A 162 -3.58 -10.37 15.54
N ILE A 163 -4.74 -9.79 15.22
CA ILE A 163 -6.01 -10.09 15.87
C ILE A 163 -6.65 -11.26 15.11
N GLU A 164 -6.56 -12.47 15.68
CA GLU A 164 -7.11 -13.70 15.08
C GLU A 164 -8.63 -13.78 15.35
N SER A 165 -9.07 -13.47 16.57
CA SER A 165 -10.51 -13.48 16.90
C SER A 165 -10.88 -12.53 18.03
N ILE A 166 -12.15 -12.09 18.02
CA ILE A 166 -12.78 -11.29 19.07
C ILE A 166 -14.02 -12.05 19.56
N ASN A 167 -14.09 -12.37 20.85
CA ASN A 167 -15.16 -13.18 21.46
C ASN A 167 -15.42 -14.51 20.73
N GLY A 168 -14.36 -15.13 20.20
CA GLY A 168 -14.45 -16.38 19.45
C GLY A 168 -14.90 -16.25 17.99
N LYS A 169 -15.28 -15.05 17.53
CA LYS A 169 -15.51 -14.78 16.11
C LYS A 169 -14.17 -14.52 15.42
N ASP A 170 -13.84 -15.35 14.45
CA ASP A 170 -12.66 -15.17 13.58
C ASP A 170 -12.78 -13.85 12.82
N VAL A 171 -11.67 -13.10 12.77
CA VAL A 171 -11.58 -11.82 12.07
C VAL A 171 -10.41 -11.76 11.10
N SER A 172 -9.76 -12.89 10.80
CA SER A 172 -8.54 -12.90 9.98
C SER A 172 -8.77 -12.39 8.55
N ASP A 173 -9.97 -12.60 8.01
CA ASP A 173 -10.36 -12.14 6.66
C ASP A 173 -11.06 -10.78 6.64
N LEU A 174 -11.28 -10.15 7.79
CA LEU A 174 -11.92 -8.84 7.89
C LEU A 174 -10.92 -7.71 7.64
N ARG A 175 -11.41 -6.61 7.09
CA ARG A 175 -10.63 -5.39 6.97
C ARG A 175 -10.48 -4.71 8.33
N HIS A 176 -9.40 -3.95 8.49
CA HIS A 176 -9.06 -3.28 9.73
C HIS A 176 -10.18 -2.37 10.28
N TYR A 177 -10.97 -1.73 9.41
CA TYR A 177 -12.11 -0.89 9.81
C TYR A 177 -13.26 -1.70 10.41
N GLU A 178 -13.52 -2.91 9.91
CA GLU A 178 -14.53 -3.81 10.47
C GLU A 178 -14.09 -4.30 11.85
N VAL A 179 -12.80 -4.64 11.99
CA VAL A 179 -12.21 -5.06 13.27
C VAL A 179 -12.22 -3.91 14.29
N ALA A 180 -11.85 -2.70 13.87
CA ALA A 180 -11.90 -1.52 14.73
C ALA A 180 -13.33 -1.22 15.19
N LYS A 181 -14.31 -1.32 14.29
CA LYS A 181 -15.74 -1.19 14.62
C LYS A 181 -16.17 -2.26 15.63
N MET A 182 -15.81 -3.52 15.42
CA MET A 182 -16.12 -4.61 16.36
C MET A 182 -15.56 -4.35 17.76
N LEU A 183 -14.33 -3.83 17.87
CA LEU A 183 -13.71 -3.47 19.16
C LEU A 183 -14.41 -2.27 19.82
N LYS A 184 -14.82 -1.28 19.02
CA LYS A 184 -15.57 -0.11 19.48
C LYS A 184 -16.94 -0.50 20.02
N ASP A 185 -17.64 -1.41 19.34
CA ASP A 185 -19.01 -1.86 19.65
C ASP A 185 -19.08 -2.84 20.84
N LEU A 186 -17.94 -3.30 21.38
CA LEU A 186 -17.91 -4.10 22.62
C LEU A 186 -18.59 -3.35 23.77
N GLU A 187 -19.36 -4.06 24.60
CA GLU A 187 -20.05 -3.45 25.73
C GLU A 187 -19.10 -3.06 26.87
N LYS A 188 -19.21 -1.81 27.32
CA LYS A 188 -18.48 -1.33 28.50
C LYS A 188 -18.95 -2.07 29.75
N GLY A 189 -18.01 -2.42 30.62
CA GLY A 189 -18.25 -3.18 31.84
C GLY A 189 -18.32 -4.70 31.63
N GLN A 190 -18.21 -5.20 30.40
CA GLN A 190 -18.12 -6.63 30.11
C GLN A 190 -16.69 -7.08 29.86
N VAL A 191 -16.43 -8.35 30.16
CA VAL A 191 -15.19 -9.03 29.78
C VAL A 191 -15.33 -9.52 28.34
N PHE A 192 -14.33 -9.22 27.51
CA PHE A 192 -14.23 -9.75 26.15
C PHE A 192 -12.93 -10.53 25.98
N LYS A 193 -12.93 -11.45 25.02
CA LYS A 193 -11.82 -12.35 24.73
C LYS A 193 -11.13 -11.95 23.43
N LEU A 194 -9.81 -11.81 23.46
CA LEU A 194 -8.99 -11.65 22.27
C LEU A 194 -8.07 -12.85 22.08
N LYS A 195 -8.03 -13.40 20.86
CA LYS A 195 -6.93 -14.26 20.42
C LYS A 195 -6.01 -13.46 19.53
N LEU A 196 -4.74 -13.43 19.91
CA LEU A 196 -3.69 -12.67 19.24
C LEU A 196 -2.57 -13.60 18.78
N ILE A 197 -1.88 -13.23 17.72
CA ILE A 197 -0.64 -13.91 17.27
C ILE A 197 0.49 -12.89 17.23
N GLU A 198 1.55 -13.13 17.99
CA GLU A 198 2.77 -12.33 17.93
C GLU A 198 3.52 -12.59 16.63
N PRO A 199 4.16 -11.57 16.02
CA PRO A 199 5.13 -11.80 14.97
C PRO A 199 6.31 -12.58 15.55
N MET A 200 6.80 -13.56 14.80
CA MET A 200 7.94 -14.37 15.20
C MET A 200 9.16 -13.47 15.40
N LYS A 201 9.75 -13.53 16.59
CA LYS A 201 10.92 -12.71 16.96
C LYS A 201 12.20 -13.45 16.57
N SER A 202 13.21 -12.71 16.11
CA SER A 202 14.55 -13.27 15.92
C SER A 202 15.12 -13.70 17.29
N PHE A 203 15.75 -14.87 17.34
CA PHE A 203 16.44 -15.31 18.55
C PHE A 203 17.74 -14.52 18.71
N GLU A 204 17.69 -13.34 19.33
CA GLU A 204 18.91 -12.63 19.77
C GLU A 204 19.71 -13.41 20.84
N LYS A 205 19.17 -14.54 21.35
CA LYS A 205 19.74 -15.28 22.50
C LYS A 205 20.65 -16.46 22.16
N VAL A 206 20.95 -16.77 20.89
CA VAL A 206 21.94 -17.82 20.58
C VAL A 206 22.94 -17.33 19.54
N ALA A 207 24.20 -17.27 19.99
CA ALA A 207 25.44 -17.00 19.27
C ALA A 207 25.81 -15.53 18.98
N ALA A 208 26.53 -14.94 19.94
CA ALA A 208 27.62 -14.05 19.60
C ALA A 208 28.61 -14.81 18.70
N ARG A 209 28.58 -14.58 17.39
CA ARG A 209 29.71 -14.86 16.49
C ARG A 209 29.59 -14.08 15.19
N SER A 210 30.74 -13.48 14.83
CA SER A 210 31.08 -12.73 13.62
C SER A 210 30.29 -11.43 13.39
N LYS A 211 31.00 -10.31 13.58
CA LYS A 211 30.65 -8.97 13.09
C LYS A 211 30.27 -9.04 11.60
N GLY A 212 28.98 -9.21 11.31
CA GLY A 212 28.39 -8.85 10.03
C GLY A 212 28.34 -7.33 9.98
N GLY A 213 28.92 -6.75 8.93
CA GLY A 213 29.12 -5.31 8.81
C GLY A 213 27.83 -4.55 9.07
N THR A 214 27.94 -3.49 9.86
CA THR A 214 26.94 -2.44 9.93
C THR A 214 26.64 -2.02 8.49
N LEU A 215 25.42 -2.29 8.01
CA LEU A 215 24.87 -1.55 6.89
C LEU A 215 24.80 -0.11 7.39
N THR A 216 25.85 0.64 7.10
CA THR A 216 25.79 2.09 7.17
C THR A 216 24.56 2.50 6.39
N GLU A 217 23.72 3.35 6.99
CA GLU A 217 22.71 4.15 6.29
C GLU A 217 23.42 4.99 5.22
N ALA A 218 23.84 4.34 4.15
CA ALA A 218 24.18 4.99 2.92
C ALA A 218 22.83 5.48 2.42
N LYS A 219 22.63 6.78 2.59
CA LYS A 219 21.64 7.57 1.89
C LYS A 219 21.93 7.43 0.39
N ILE A 220 21.56 6.29 -0.20
CA ILE A 220 21.63 6.04 -1.63
C ILE A 220 20.39 6.72 -2.20
N SER A 221 20.49 8.04 -2.31
CA SER A 221 19.60 8.82 -3.15
C SER A 221 20.00 8.57 -4.61
N ARG A 222 19.61 7.42 -5.18
CA ARG A 222 19.61 7.19 -6.63
C ARG A 222 18.36 6.41 -7.01
N GLY A 223 17.45 7.12 -7.67
CA GLY A 223 16.15 6.64 -8.12
C GLY A 223 15.03 7.19 -7.24
N ARG A 224 14.42 8.31 -7.65
CA ARG A 224 13.15 8.80 -7.08
C ARG A 224 11.95 7.94 -7.48
N GLU A 225 12.19 6.83 -8.15
CA GLU A 225 11.16 5.95 -8.66
C GLU A 225 10.72 5.00 -7.55
N THR A 226 9.42 4.87 -7.36
CA THR A 226 8.81 3.91 -6.45
C THR A 226 7.85 3.04 -7.25
N LEU A 227 7.79 1.75 -6.90
CA LEU A 227 6.74 0.87 -7.34
C LEU A 227 5.50 1.16 -6.51
N ARG A 228 4.44 1.64 -7.17
CA ARG A 228 3.15 1.86 -6.55
C ARG A 228 2.25 0.64 -6.71
N LEU A 229 1.90 0.04 -5.58
CA LEU A 229 0.87 -0.96 -5.43
C LEU A 229 -0.49 -0.27 -5.29
N ARG A 230 -1.49 -0.74 -6.03
CA ARG A 230 -2.86 -0.21 -6.01
C ARG A 230 -3.83 -1.34 -5.69
N ASN A 231 -4.85 -1.10 -4.88
CA ASN A 231 -5.94 -2.06 -4.66
C ASN A 231 -6.77 -2.32 -5.93
N LYS A 232 -6.86 -1.33 -6.83
CA LYS A 232 -7.56 -1.44 -8.12
C LYS A 232 -6.65 -0.94 -9.24
N GLY A 233 -6.27 -1.85 -10.14
CA GLY A 233 -5.43 -1.57 -11.31
C GLY A 233 -4.02 -2.14 -11.21
N PRO A 234 -3.22 -2.07 -12.30
CA PRO A 234 -1.86 -2.59 -12.32
C PRO A 234 -0.92 -1.73 -11.49
N ALA A 235 0.14 -2.35 -10.94
CA ALA A 235 1.22 -1.60 -10.31
C ALA A 235 1.98 -0.76 -11.36
N THR A 236 2.31 0.46 -10.98
CA THR A 236 2.96 1.46 -11.83
C THR A 236 4.25 1.93 -11.20
N VAL A 237 5.27 2.19 -12.02
CA VAL A 237 6.47 2.90 -11.57
C VAL A 237 6.16 4.38 -11.63
N GLU A 238 6.19 5.04 -10.48
CA GLU A 238 5.85 6.45 -10.33
C GLU A 238 7.01 7.20 -9.67
N GLU A 239 7.10 8.51 -9.90
CA GLU A 239 7.99 9.34 -9.08
C GLU A 239 7.41 9.41 -7.65
N MET A 240 8.30 9.39 -6.66
CA MET A 240 7.94 9.55 -5.26
C MET A 240 7.04 10.78 -5.07
N LEU A 241 6.03 10.66 -4.20
CA LEU A 241 5.12 11.75 -3.88
C LEU A 241 5.91 13.00 -3.51
N SER A 242 5.39 14.17 -3.90
CA SER A 242 5.99 15.42 -3.45
C SER A 242 5.95 15.51 -1.91
N GLU A 243 6.92 16.19 -1.31
CA GLU A 243 6.97 16.37 0.16
C GLU A 243 5.64 16.95 0.72
N VAL A 244 4.94 17.73 -0.10
CA VAL A 244 3.63 18.31 0.21
C VAL A 244 2.53 17.24 0.26
N GLU A 245 2.48 16.37 -0.76
CA GLU A 245 1.51 15.27 -0.80
C GLU A 245 1.78 14.25 0.31
N GLU A 246 3.04 13.93 0.60
CA GLU A 246 3.41 13.03 1.70
C GLU A 246 2.93 13.56 3.06
N LYS A 247 3.12 14.87 3.30
CA LYS A 247 2.59 15.53 4.51
C LYS A 247 1.06 15.50 4.56
N ALA A 248 0.39 15.73 3.42
CA ALA A 248 -1.07 15.66 3.34
C ALA A 248 -1.57 14.25 3.69
N VAL A 249 -0.99 13.21 3.09
CA VAL A 249 -1.35 11.81 3.33
C VAL A 249 -1.14 11.46 4.80
N LYS A 250 0.01 11.83 5.38
CA LYS A 250 0.26 11.59 6.80
C LYS A 250 -0.76 12.28 7.69
N LYS A 251 -1.19 13.51 7.35
CA LYS A 251 -2.19 14.25 8.12
C LYS A 251 -3.58 13.62 8.05
N VAL A 252 -3.97 13.16 6.85
CA VAL A 252 -5.22 12.42 6.67
C VAL A 252 -5.18 11.09 7.43
N ASP A 253 -4.06 10.37 7.42
CA ASP A 253 -3.88 9.12 8.18
C ASP A 253 -3.96 9.37 9.71
N GLU A 254 -3.52 10.52 10.22
CA GLU A 254 -3.76 10.93 11.62
C GLU A 254 -5.24 11.20 11.94
N LEU A 255 -5.99 11.78 10.99
CA LEU A 255 -7.43 11.98 11.16
C LEU A 255 -8.18 10.64 11.16
N LEU A 256 -7.79 9.68 10.30
CA LEU A 256 -8.35 8.32 10.32
C LEU A 256 -8.20 7.66 11.69
N GLU A 257 -7.03 7.85 12.33
CA GLU A 257 -6.78 7.32 13.66
C GLU A 257 -7.63 8.01 14.72
N THR A 258 -7.77 9.33 14.64
CA THR A 258 -8.53 10.12 15.60
C THR A 258 -10.02 9.79 15.56
N TYR A 259 -10.60 9.70 14.37
CA TYR A 259 -12.05 9.54 14.19
C TYR A 259 -12.49 8.07 14.19
N MET A 260 -11.66 7.17 13.69
CA MET A 260 -12.04 5.78 13.44
C MET A 260 -11.17 4.75 14.15
N GLY A 261 -10.06 5.15 14.79
CA GLY A 261 -9.14 4.21 15.43
C GLY A 261 -8.42 3.30 14.43
N ILE A 262 -8.29 3.74 13.19
CA ILE A 262 -7.60 2.98 12.12
C ILE A 262 -6.50 3.81 11.49
N ARG A 263 -5.53 3.13 10.88
CA ARG A 263 -4.53 3.76 10.02
C ARG A 263 -4.48 2.99 8.72
N ASP A 264 -4.65 3.69 7.62
CA ASP A 264 -4.58 3.14 6.27
C ASP A 264 -3.99 4.21 5.35
N ILE A 265 -2.71 4.04 5.05
CA ILE A 265 -1.94 4.97 4.21
C ILE A 265 -2.47 4.95 2.78
N GLU A 266 -2.98 3.82 2.30
CA GLU A 266 -3.53 3.71 0.95
C GLU A 266 -4.87 4.43 0.85
N LEU A 267 -5.73 4.25 1.85
CA LEU A 267 -6.98 5.01 1.97
C LEU A 267 -6.69 6.50 2.03
N ALA A 268 -5.74 6.92 2.89
CA ALA A 268 -5.34 8.32 3.01
C ALA A 268 -4.77 8.89 1.70
N ALA A 269 -3.94 8.13 0.98
CA ALA A 269 -3.43 8.53 -0.33
C ALA A 269 -4.56 8.69 -1.36
N THR A 270 -5.51 7.76 -1.38
CA THR A 270 -6.69 7.82 -2.25
C THR A 270 -7.54 9.05 -1.95
N MET A 271 -7.72 9.40 -0.67
CA MET A 271 -8.43 10.61 -0.24
C MET A 271 -7.74 11.89 -0.72
N VAL A 272 -6.41 11.98 -0.58
CA VAL A 272 -5.63 13.14 -1.05
C VAL A 272 -5.72 13.28 -2.56
N GLU A 273 -5.66 12.18 -3.31
CA GLU A 273 -5.84 12.17 -4.76
C GLU A 273 -7.23 12.62 -5.19
N ALA A 274 -8.29 12.11 -4.53
CA ALA A 274 -9.66 12.51 -4.81
C ALA A 274 -9.90 14.01 -4.58
N GLY A 275 -9.20 14.61 -3.61
CA GLY A 275 -9.28 16.05 -3.28
C GLY A 275 -8.35 16.96 -4.12
N ARG A 276 -7.51 16.41 -4.99
CA ARG A 276 -6.51 17.20 -5.76
C ARG A 276 -7.16 18.23 -6.67
N ASP A 277 -8.19 17.83 -7.41
CA ASP A 277 -8.80 18.66 -8.47
C ASP A 277 -10.11 19.34 -8.06
N LYS A 278 -10.53 19.18 -6.79
CA LYS A 278 -11.77 19.75 -6.26
C LYS A 278 -11.56 21.18 -5.78
N LYS A 279 -12.63 21.98 -5.78
CA LYS A 279 -12.56 23.41 -5.42
C LYS A 279 -13.30 23.78 -4.14
N ASN A 280 -14.21 22.92 -3.68
CA ASN A 280 -15.00 23.15 -2.47
C ASN A 280 -15.23 21.84 -1.69
N PRO A 281 -15.60 21.92 -0.40
CA PRO A 281 -15.84 20.75 0.44
C PRO A 281 -16.94 19.84 -0.09
N ASP A 282 -17.99 20.40 -0.70
CA ASP A 282 -19.14 19.62 -1.20
C ASP A 282 -18.75 18.74 -2.40
N GLU A 283 -17.98 19.29 -3.36
CA GLU A 283 -17.40 18.53 -4.48
C GLU A 283 -16.45 17.43 -4.00
N PHE A 284 -15.72 17.69 -2.90
CA PHE A 284 -14.86 16.69 -2.29
C PHE A 284 -15.67 15.59 -1.61
N ALA A 285 -16.71 15.93 -0.85
CA ALA A 285 -17.60 14.97 -0.19
C ALA A 285 -18.26 14.04 -1.21
N VAL A 286 -18.76 14.57 -2.33
CA VAL A 286 -19.33 13.75 -3.42
C VAL A 286 -18.28 12.80 -4.01
N ALA A 287 -17.08 13.29 -4.31
CA ALA A 287 -16.02 12.45 -4.87
C ALA A 287 -15.54 11.37 -3.88
N LEU A 288 -15.53 11.69 -2.59
CA LEU A 288 -15.19 10.76 -1.53
C LEU A 288 -16.27 9.68 -1.40
N ASP A 289 -17.55 10.04 -1.47
CA ASP A 289 -18.65 9.08 -1.41
C ASP A 289 -18.69 8.17 -2.66
N GLU A 290 -18.43 8.73 -3.85
CA GLU A 290 -18.31 7.94 -5.09
C GLU A 290 -17.17 6.90 -5.04
N THR A 291 -16.09 7.19 -4.33
CA THR A 291 -14.91 6.32 -4.26
C THR A 291 -14.88 5.42 -3.03
N LEU A 292 -15.44 5.87 -1.91
CA LEU A 292 -15.26 5.31 -0.56
C LEU A 292 -16.56 5.35 0.28
N GLY A 293 -17.74 5.47 -0.34
CA GLY A 293 -19.04 5.62 0.36
C GLY A 293 -19.38 4.49 1.34
N ASP A 294 -18.80 3.30 1.17
CA ASP A 294 -18.96 2.16 2.10
C ASP A 294 -18.47 2.46 3.53
N PHE A 295 -17.60 3.47 3.71
CA PHE A 295 -17.04 3.82 5.01
C PHE A 295 -17.95 4.72 5.87
N ALA A 296 -18.95 5.39 5.27
CA ALA A 296 -19.86 6.30 5.96
C ALA A 296 -19.14 7.31 6.88
N PHE A 297 -18.26 8.14 6.30
CA PHE A 297 -17.47 9.11 7.05
C PHE A 297 -18.35 10.21 7.70
N PRO A 298 -18.06 10.64 8.94
CA PRO A 298 -18.73 11.81 9.54
C PRO A 298 -18.42 13.11 8.77
N ASP A 299 -19.39 14.02 8.68
CA ASP A 299 -19.22 15.31 7.98
C ASP A 299 -18.04 16.13 8.52
N GLU A 300 -17.83 16.12 9.85
CA GLU A 300 -16.68 16.78 10.49
C GLU A 300 -15.34 16.22 9.99
N PHE A 301 -15.26 14.89 9.82
CA PHE A 301 -14.07 14.25 9.30
C PHE A 301 -13.80 14.67 7.85
N VAL A 302 -14.84 14.70 7.00
CA VAL A 302 -14.71 15.12 5.59
C VAL A 302 -14.21 16.57 5.50
N PHE A 303 -14.73 17.46 6.37
CA PHE A 303 -14.30 18.85 6.44
C PHE A 303 -12.84 18.99 6.90
N ASP A 304 -12.43 18.25 7.92
CA ASP A 304 -11.05 18.27 8.43
C ASP A 304 -10.05 17.71 7.41
N VAL A 305 -10.42 16.65 6.68
CA VAL A 305 -9.60 16.11 5.59
C VAL A 305 -9.46 17.13 4.46
N TRP A 306 -10.55 17.79 4.08
CA TRP A 306 -10.51 18.87 3.09
C TRP A 306 -9.58 20.02 3.54
N GLY A 307 -9.68 20.42 4.81
CA GLY A 307 -8.79 21.41 5.42
C GLY A 307 -7.32 20.99 5.35
N ALA A 308 -7.00 19.76 5.73
CA ALA A 308 -5.64 19.22 5.68
C ALA A 308 -5.06 19.21 4.26
N ILE A 309 -5.85 18.81 3.26
CA ILE A 309 -5.43 18.85 1.84
C ILE A 309 -5.23 20.29 1.38
N GLY A 310 -6.11 21.22 1.78
CA GLY A 310 -6.01 22.65 1.47
C GLY A 310 -4.77 23.32 2.06
N ASP A 311 -4.44 23.00 3.32
CA ASP A 311 -3.25 23.50 4.00
C ASP A 311 -1.96 22.95 3.38
N ALA A 312 -1.95 21.69 2.95
CA ALA A 312 -0.86 21.11 2.19
C ALA A 312 -0.61 21.90 0.90
N LYS A 313 -1.65 22.14 0.09
CA LYS A 313 -1.57 22.90 -1.17
C LYS A 313 -1.01 24.32 -0.97
N GLN A 314 -1.26 24.92 0.21
CA GLN A 314 -0.79 26.26 0.56
C GLN A 314 0.58 26.27 1.25
N GLY A 315 1.22 25.10 1.44
CA GLY A 315 2.52 24.97 2.11
C GLY A 315 2.48 25.28 3.61
N ARG A 316 1.34 25.07 4.27
CA ARG A 316 1.12 25.41 5.68
C ARG A 316 1.29 24.21 6.65
N LEU A 317 1.71 23.05 6.15
CA LEU A 317 1.96 21.81 6.91
C LEU A 317 3.44 21.54 7.19
#